data_AF-A0A950W2S7-F1
#
_entry.id   AF-A0A950W2S7-F1
#
_cell.length_a   1.000
_cell.length_b   1.000
_cell.length_c   1.000
_cell.angle_alpha   90.00
_cell.angle_beta   90.00
_cell.angle_gamma   90.00
#
_symmetry.space_group_name_H-M   'P 1'
#
loop_
_entity.id
_entity.type
_entity.pdbx_description
1 polymer ?
#
loop_
_entity_poly.entity_id
_entity_poly.type
_entity_poly.pdbx_seq_one_letter_code
_entity_poly.pdbx_strand_id
1 'polypeptide(L)'
;MSPAVNTEDLVDAQGVAEVLGLSHRNTVFQYQRKYTDMPRPVIDLGDGRVKLWLRPQIERWAVQQATQGRTRRKRGGAGSDRSPT
;
A
#
# COMPACT_ATOMS: atom_id res chain seq x y z
N MET A 1 -2.90 26.55 -2.91
CA MET A 1 -2.76 25.97 -4.27
C MET A 1 -3.32 24.58 -4.22
N SER A 2 -4.38 24.30 -4.97
CA SER A 2 -4.94 22.95 -5.06
C SER A 2 -4.09 22.14 -6.05
N PRO A 3 -3.59 20.95 -5.69
CA PRO A 3 -2.85 20.12 -6.62
C PRO A 3 -3.74 19.75 -7.81
N ALA A 4 -3.25 19.96 -9.03
CA ALA A 4 -3.92 19.47 -10.23
C ALA A 4 -3.79 17.95 -10.25
N VAL A 5 -4.92 17.25 -10.25
CA VAL A 5 -4.98 15.79 -10.29
C VAL A 5 -5.54 15.39 -11.65
N ASN A 6 -4.77 14.59 -12.40
CA ASN A 6 -5.24 14.01 -13.64
C ASN A 6 -6.31 12.97 -13.33
N THR A 7 -7.52 13.17 -13.86
CA THR A 7 -8.66 12.29 -13.58
C THR A 7 -8.45 10.89 -14.16
N GLU A 8 -7.69 10.76 -15.25
CA GLU A 8 -7.32 9.48 -15.87
C GLU A 8 -6.44 8.59 -14.98
N ASP A 9 -5.73 9.17 -14.01
CA ASP A 9 -4.89 8.45 -13.07
C ASP A 9 -5.67 7.96 -11.83
N LEU A 10 -6.96 8.31 -11.73
CA LEU A 10 -7.81 7.91 -10.62
C LEU A 10 -8.31 6.48 -10.81
N VAL A 11 -8.00 5.63 -9.83
CA VAL A 11 -8.43 4.24 -9.77
C VAL A 11 -9.25 3.99 -8.51
N ASP A 12 -10.27 3.15 -8.62
CA ASP A 12 -11.06 2.71 -7.48
C ASP A 12 -10.35 1.59 -6.70
N ALA A 13 -10.99 1.09 -5.65
CA ALA A 13 -10.42 0.02 -4.84
C ALA A 13 -10.16 -1.28 -5.64
N GLN A 14 -10.88 -1.51 -6.74
CA GLN A 14 -10.65 -2.67 -7.60
C GLN A 14 -9.39 -2.46 -8.45
N GLY A 15 -9.23 -1.30 -9.09
CA GLY A 15 -8.02 -0.94 -9.83
C GLY A 15 -6.77 -0.93 -8.94
N VAL A 16 -6.88 -0.49 -7.68
CA VAL A 16 -5.79 -0.62 -6.70
C VAL A 16 -5.46 -2.08 -6.42
N ALA A 17 -6.46 -2.95 -6.28
CA ALA A 17 -6.23 -4.37 -6.08
C ALA A 17 -5.47 -4.99 -7.26
N GLU A 18 -5.84 -4.64 -8.50
CA GLU A 18 -5.17 -5.09 -9.71
C GLU A 18 -3.70 -4.65 -9.77
N VAL A 19 -3.41 -3.37 -9.46
CA VAL A 19 -2.03 -2.85 -9.40
C VAL A 19 -1.19 -3.59 -8.35
N LEU A 20 -1.80 -3.97 -7.23
CA LEU A 20 -1.14 -4.70 -6.15
C LEU A 20 -1.13 -6.24 -6.35
N GLY A 21 -1.77 -6.75 -7.41
CA GLY A 21 -1.94 -8.18 -7.65
C GLY A 21 -2.83 -8.89 -6.61
N LEU A 22 -3.75 -8.15 -5.98
CA LEU A 22 -4.71 -8.66 -5.01
C LEU A 22 -6.01 -9.08 -5.70
N SER A 23 -6.62 -10.17 -5.23
CA SER A 23 -7.85 -10.70 -5.84
C SER A 23 -9.12 -9.93 -5.49
N HIS A 24 -9.15 -9.18 -4.39
CA HIS A 24 -10.36 -8.52 -3.90
C HIS A 24 -10.10 -7.07 -3.46
N ARG A 25 -10.97 -6.16 -3.91
CA ARG A 25 -11.02 -4.76 -3.44
C ARG A 25 -11.07 -4.61 -1.90
N ASN A 26 -11.70 -5.56 -1.20
CA ASN A 26 -11.84 -5.50 0.26
C ASN A 26 -10.48 -5.63 0.97
N THR A 27 -9.54 -6.34 0.35
CA THR A 27 -8.18 -6.51 0.85
C THR A 27 -7.42 -5.19 0.85
N VAL A 28 -7.74 -4.26 -0.06
CA VAL A 28 -7.14 -2.90 -0.11
C VAL A 28 -7.43 -2.13 1.17
N PHE A 29 -8.66 -2.18 1.69
CA PHE A 29 -9.02 -1.52 2.95
C PHE A 29 -8.32 -2.15 4.16
N GLN A 30 -8.14 -3.47 4.16
CA GLN A 30 -7.37 -4.16 5.19
C GLN A 30 -5.89 -3.75 5.14
N TYR A 31 -5.33 -3.65 3.93
CA TYR A 31 -3.96 -3.18 3.72
C TYR A 31 -3.78 -1.75 4.21
N GLN A 32 -4.75 -0.86 3.96
CA GLN A 32 -4.71 0.50 4.46
C GLN A 32 -4.73 0.59 5.99
N ARG A 33 -5.41 -0.34 6.67
CA ARG A 33 -5.37 -0.44 8.14
C ARG A 33 -4.05 -0.99 8.66
N LYS A 34 -3.46 -1.94 7.93
CA LYS A 34 -2.22 -2.63 8.29
C LYS A 34 -0.96 -1.80 8.00
N TYR A 35 -0.97 -1.05 6.91
CA TYR A 35 0.16 -0.26 6.41
C TYR A 35 -0.20 1.21 6.48
N THR A 36 0.27 1.89 7.52
CA THR A 36 0.07 3.33 7.73
C THR A 36 0.71 4.17 6.62
N ASP A 37 1.74 3.63 5.96
CA ASP A 37 2.48 4.25 4.86
C ASP A 37 1.77 4.11 3.51
N MET A 38 0.67 3.34 3.45
CA MET A 38 -0.10 3.16 2.23
C MET A 38 -0.81 4.46 1.83
N PRO A 39 -0.81 4.82 0.53
CA PRO A 39 -1.49 6.02 0.05
C PRO A 39 -2.96 6.07 0.47
N ARG A 40 -3.37 7.23 0.97
CA ARG A 40 -4.78 7.52 1.28
C ARG A 40 -5.54 7.83 -0.02
N PRO A 41 -6.85 7.56 -0.07
CA PRO A 41 -7.66 7.96 -1.20
C PRO A 41 -7.62 9.48 -1.33
N VAL A 42 -7.42 9.96 -2.55
CA VAL A 42 -7.45 11.39 -2.89
C VAL A 42 -8.88 11.90 -2.88
N ILE A 43 -9.82 11.03 -3.24
CA ILE A 43 -11.25 11.32 -3.17
C ILE A 43 -11.88 10.27 -2.26
N ASP A 44 -12.43 10.72 -1.14
CA ASP A 44 -13.28 9.93 -0.26
C ASP A 44 -14.66 10.55 -0.23
N LEU A 45 -15.63 9.89 -0.87
CA LEU A 45 -17.00 10.39 -0.93
C LEU A 45 -17.81 10.07 0.34
N GLY A 46 -17.21 9.39 1.33
CA GLY A 46 -17.85 9.05 2.61
C GLY A 46 -18.34 7.59 2.69
N ASP A 47 -19.03 7.27 3.78
CA ASP A 47 -19.43 5.89 4.11
C ASP A 47 -20.30 5.25 3.02
N GLY A 48 -19.84 4.11 2.51
CA GLY A 48 -20.50 3.32 1.47
C GLY A 48 -20.26 3.80 0.03
N ARG A 49 -19.49 4.88 -0.19
CA ARG A 49 -19.23 5.42 -1.52
C ARG A 49 -17.83 5.07 -2.04
N VAL A 50 -17.64 5.28 -3.34
CA VAL A 50 -16.38 4.99 -4.04
C VAL A 50 -15.27 5.89 -3.50
N LYS A 51 -14.16 5.25 -3.15
CA LYS A 51 -12.90 5.92 -2.83
C LYS A 51 -11.98 5.79 -4.03
N LEU A 52 -11.30 6.87 -4.37
CA LEU A 52 -10.38 6.92 -5.51
C LEU A 52 -8.97 7.23 -5.05
N TRP A 53 -8.03 6.47 -5.61
CA TRP A 53 -6.60 6.62 -5.39
C TRP A 53 -5.93 7.07 -6.68
N LEU A 54 -4.78 7.70 -6.52
CA LEU A 54 -3.89 7.91 -7.66
C LEU A 54 -3.09 6.64 -7.91
N ARG A 55 -3.30 6.04 -9.08
CA ARG A 55 -2.52 4.92 -9.58
C ARG A 55 -1.01 5.12 -9.42
N PRO A 56 -0.40 6.26 -9.82
CA PRO A 56 1.05 6.44 -9.69
C PRO A 56 1.53 6.47 -8.22
N GLN A 57 0.69 6.86 -7.26
CA GLN A 57 1.07 6.80 -5.84
C GLN A 57 1.09 5.36 -5.33
N ILE A 58 0.10 4.56 -5.72
CA ILE A 58 0.01 3.15 -5.36
C ILE A 58 1.18 2.36 -5.96
N GLU A 59 1.51 2.60 -7.24
CA GLU A 59 2.65 1.97 -7.91
C GLU A 59 3.98 2.27 -7.19
N ARG A 60 4.22 3.55 -6.86
CA ARG A 60 5.42 3.97 -6.12
C ARG A 60 5.49 3.30 -4.74
N TRP A 61 4.36 3.24 -4.03
CA TRP A 61 4.29 2.58 -2.74
C TRP A 61 4.57 1.07 -2.87
N ALA A 62 4.02 0.40 -3.89
CA ALA A 62 4.25 -1.03 -4.13
C ALA A 62 5.74 -1.32 -4.38
N VAL A 63 6.42 -0.49 -5.17
CA VAL A 63 7.88 -0.59 -5.40
C VAL A 63 8.65 -0.42 -4.09
N GLN A 64 8.29 0.59 -3.27
CA GLN A 64 8.91 0.80 -1.97
C GLN A 64 8.70 -0.39 -1.01
N GLN A 65 7.49 -0.95 -0.97
CA GLN A 65 7.19 -2.12 -0.14
C GLN A 65 7.94 -3.37 -0.62
N ALA A 66 8.14 -3.56 -1.92
CA ALA A 66 8.98 -4.65 -2.43
C ALA A 66 10.45 -4.48 -1.98
N THR A 67 10.97 -3.25 -1.98
CA THR A 67 12.30 -2.95 -1.41
C THR A 67 12.35 -3.19 0.10
N GLN A 68 11.34 -2.73 0.84
CA GLN A 68 11.25 -2.87 2.30
C GLN A 68 11.01 -4.31 2.76
N GLY A 69 10.22 -5.11 2.03
CA GLY A 69 10.05 -6.53 2.29
C GLY A 69 11.36 -7.31 2.14
N ARG A 70 12.22 -6.88 1.20
CA ARG A 70 13.57 -7.41 1.02
C ARG A 70 14.52 -7.03 2.16
N THR A 71 14.41 -5.82 2.71
CA THR A 71 15.24 -5.38 3.86
C THR A 71 14.74 -5.90 5.20
N ARG A 72 13.42 -6.06 5.40
CA ARG A 72 12.82 -6.63 6.63
C ARG A 72 13.22 -8.09 6.82
N ARG A 73 13.37 -8.86 5.74
CA ARG A 73 13.85 -10.25 5.80
C ARG A 73 15.31 -10.38 6.30
N LYS A 74 16.09 -9.29 6.29
CA LYS A 74 17.49 -9.28 6.75
C LYS A 74 17.67 -8.98 8.26
N ARG A 75 16.62 -8.52 8.97
CA ARG A 75 16.70 -8.20 10.42
C ARG A 75 16.16 -9.29 11.37
N GLY A 76 15.72 -10.44 10.84
CA GLY A 76 15.18 -11.54 11.64
C GLY A 76 16.16 -12.68 11.97
N GLY A 77 17.43 -12.57 11.59
CA GLY A 77 18.43 -13.64 11.78
C GLY A 77 19.76 -13.06 12.25
N ALA A 78 19.83 -12.64 13.51
CA ALA A 78 21.09 -12.30 14.18
C ALA A 78 21.06 -12.83 15.61
N GLY A 79 21.64 -14.02 15.79
CA GLY A 79 22.39 -14.42 16.97
C GLY A 79 21.66 -14.51 18.30
N SER A 80 20.99 -15.64 18.56
CA SER A 80 21.02 -16.20 19.91
C SER A 80 22.32 -16.99 20.04
N ASP A 81 23.41 -16.27 20.34
CA ASP A 81 24.66 -16.86 20.80
C ASP A 81 24.39 -17.48 22.18
N ARG A 82 24.16 -18.80 22.19
CA ARG A 82 24.29 -19.60 23.41
C ARG A 82 25.78 -19.84 23.60
N SER A 83 26.42 -18.96 24.36
CA SER A 83 27.74 -19.25 24.92
C SER A 83 27.61 -20.34 26.02
N PRO A 84 28.50 -21.35 26.04
CA PRO A 84 28.49 -22.43 27.02
C PRO A 84 29.39 -22.05 28.21
N THR A 85 28.89 -22.18 29.44
CA THR A 85 29.72 -22.53 30.61
C THR A 85 28.84 -23.19 31.65
#